data_AF-A0A554IAD6-F1
#
_entry.id   AF-A0A554IAD6-F1
#
_cell.length_a   1.000
_cell.length_b   1.000
_cell.length_c   1.000
_cell.angle_alpha   90.00
_cell.angle_beta   90.00
_cell.angle_gamma   90.00
#
_symmetry.space_group_name_H-M   'P 1'
#
loop_
_entity.id
_entity.type
_entity.pdbx_description
1 polymer ?
#
loop_
_entity_poly.entity_id
_entity_poly.type
_entity_poly.pdbx_seq_one_letter_code
_entity_poly.pdbx_strand_id
1 'polypeptide(L)'
;MSKNKPCSHCGPLPVNHLANWLNDLLSHTTRQLEKKLFYSAAGKKRFFLRRGISFSFFIWLLQKIKILSFKTEIERSKVYNRTLVLLDEAQKRGIKTGAVLFLGRYNNHFFAEVNGRKIFFEGLPLGRRPLKAANLFVDDKAEIKKILRQNELPFVEGKSFWSRVQGLKYARQLGWPLVVKPRWGSV
;
A
#
# COMPACT_ATOMS: atom_id res chain seq x y z
N MET A 1 7.14 -1.47 26.37
CA MET A 1 7.67 -1.09 25.05
C MET A 1 9.18 -0.89 25.21
N SER A 2 10.04 -1.67 24.55
CA SER A 2 11.49 -1.54 24.74
C SER A 2 11.97 -0.19 24.22
N LYS A 3 12.77 0.52 25.04
CA LYS A 3 13.44 1.77 24.71
C LYS A 3 14.58 1.51 23.73
N ASN A 4 14.28 1.16 22.48
CA ASN A 4 15.32 1.13 21.46
C ASN A 4 15.62 2.56 21.04
N LYS A 5 16.89 2.98 21.12
CA LYS A 5 17.34 4.28 20.61
C LYS A 5 16.90 4.39 19.14
N PRO A 6 16.29 5.50 18.71
CA PRO A 6 15.94 5.70 17.31
C PRO A 6 17.21 5.63 16.47
N CYS A 7 17.12 5.00 15.30
CA CYS A 7 18.24 4.92 14.38
C CYS A 7 18.64 6.34 13.95
N SER A 8 19.92 6.68 14.09
CA SER A 8 20.46 8.01 13.76
C SER A 8 20.18 8.41 12.31
N HIS A 9 19.96 7.43 11.42
CA HIS A 9 19.70 7.64 10.00
C HIS A 9 18.22 7.60 9.62
N CYS A 10 17.31 7.25 10.54
CA CYS A 10 15.87 7.09 10.26
C CYS A 10 14.99 8.15 10.93
N GLY A 11 15.62 9.18 11.51
CA GLY A 11 14.91 10.27 12.16
C GLY A 11 14.35 9.90 13.54
N PRO A 12 13.41 10.69 14.07
CA PRO A 12 12.99 10.61 15.47
C PRO A 12 12.09 9.40 15.79
N LEU A 13 11.53 8.74 14.78
CA LEU A 13 10.60 7.64 14.97
C LEU A 13 11.36 6.31 15.14
N PRO A 14 11.05 5.51 16.17
CA PRO A 14 11.68 4.21 16.35
C PRO A 14 11.23 3.27 15.22
N VAL A 15 12.19 2.68 14.52
CA VAL A 15 11.96 1.71 13.45
C VAL A 15 12.55 0.35 13.81
N ASN A 16 11.82 -0.73 13.54
CA ASN A 16 12.34 -2.08 13.66
C ASN A 16 12.81 -2.57 12.29
N HIS A 17 14.12 -2.43 12.03
CA HIS A 17 14.72 -2.79 10.75
C HIS A 17 14.54 -4.27 10.38
N LEU A 18 14.62 -5.18 11.35
CA LEU A 18 14.46 -6.60 11.08
C LEU A 18 13.02 -6.94 10.73
N ALA A 19 12.06 -6.40 11.49
CA ALA A 19 10.64 -6.61 11.19
C ALA A 19 10.26 -6.04 9.81
N ASN A 20 10.76 -4.84 9.48
CA ASN A 20 10.54 -4.23 8.17
C ASN A 20 11.17 -5.07 7.05
N TRP A 21 12.41 -5.55 7.25
CA TRP A 21 13.09 -6.40 6.27
C TRP A 21 12.37 -7.74 6.05
N LEU A 22 11.91 -8.39 7.12
CA LEU A 22 11.11 -9.62 7.03
C LEU A 22 9.78 -9.38 6.35
N ASN A 23 9.10 -8.28 6.68
CA ASN A 23 7.85 -7.88 6.06
C ASN A 23 8.05 -7.61 4.56
N ASP A 24 9.11 -6.90 4.18
CA ASP A 24 9.48 -6.68 2.79
C ASP A 24 9.73 -8.02 2.08
N LEU A 25 10.53 -8.91 2.68
CA LEU A 25 10.81 -10.23 2.12
C LEU A 25 9.53 -11.06 1.91
N LEU A 26 8.64 -11.09 2.90
CA LEU A 26 7.35 -11.78 2.81
C LEU A 26 6.45 -11.14 1.75
N SER A 27 6.38 -9.82 1.70
CA SER A 27 5.59 -9.08 0.70
C SER A 27 6.07 -9.36 -0.72
N HIS A 28 7.38 -9.53 -0.92
CA HIS A 28 7.95 -9.92 -2.21
C HIS A 28 7.48 -11.30 -2.63
N THR A 29 7.62 -12.29 -1.74
CA THR A 29 7.35 -13.68 -2.06
C THR A 29 5.86 -13.89 -2.28
N THR A 30 5.01 -13.35 -1.40
CA THR A 30 3.54 -13.41 -1.55
C THR A 30 3.10 -12.74 -2.84
N ARG A 31 3.64 -11.57 -3.19
CA ARG A 31 3.26 -10.88 -4.42
C ARG A 31 3.71 -11.60 -5.69
N GLN A 32 4.86 -12.27 -5.68
CA GLN A 32 5.30 -13.08 -6.81
C GLN A 32 4.42 -14.33 -6.97
N LEU A 33 3.98 -14.92 -5.86
CA LEU A 33 2.97 -15.98 -5.83
C LEU A 33 1.62 -15.49 -6.36
N GLU A 34 1.13 -14.36 -5.87
CA GLU A 34 -0.11 -13.72 -6.35
C GLU A 34 -0.03 -13.41 -7.84
N LYS A 35 1.08 -12.86 -8.34
CA LYS A 35 1.27 -12.63 -9.77
C LYS A 35 1.08 -13.92 -10.58
N LYS A 36 1.70 -15.03 -10.15
CA LYS A 36 1.56 -16.32 -10.82
C LYS A 36 0.13 -16.87 -10.73
N LEU A 37 -0.50 -16.77 -9.56
CA LEU A 37 -1.85 -17.28 -9.31
C LEU A 37 -2.93 -16.48 -10.06
N PHE A 38 -2.92 -15.15 -9.97
CA PHE A 38 -3.95 -14.27 -10.49
C PHE A 38 -3.79 -13.91 -11.98
N TYR A 39 -2.55 -13.87 -12.51
CA TYR A 39 -2.32 -13.53 -13.92
C TYR A 39 -2.18 -14.74 -14.84
N SER A 40 -2.20 -15.98 -14.32
CA SER A 40 -2.36 -17.19 -15.14
C SER A 40 -3.74 -17.19 -15.84
N ALA A 41 -3.81 -17.79 -17.04
CA ALA A 41 -5.06 -17.90 -17.80
C ALA A 41 -6.20 -18.59 -17.01
N ALA A 42 -5.84 -19.53 -16.13
CA ALA A 42 -6.75 -20.21 -15.20
C ALA A 42 -7.23 -19.29 -14.06
N GLY A 43 -6.35 -18.43 -13.53
CA GLY A 43 -6.68 -17.44 -12.48
C GLY A 43 -7.70 -16.40 -12.93
N LYS A 44 -7.61 -15.93 -14.19
CA LYS A 44 -8.55 -14.96 -14.77
C LYS A 44 -9.99 -15.50 -14.87
N LYS A 45 -10.18 -16.76 -15.27
CA LYS A 45 -11.51 -17.40 -15.34
C LYS A 45 -12.11 -17.65 -13.96
N ARG A 46 -11.31 -18.08 -12.98
CA ARG A 46 -11.77 -18.39 -11.61
C ARG A 46 -12.13 -17.14 -10.79
N PHE A 47 -11.49 -16.00 -11.09
CA PHE A 47 -11.72 -14.74 -10.39
C PHE A 47 -12.99 -14.01 -10.85
N PHE A 48 -13.41 -14.20 -12.11
CA PHE A 48 -14.63 -13.57 -12.64
C PHE A 48 -15.91 -14.23 -12.12
N LEU A 49 -15.94 -15.56 -11.99
CA LEU A 49 -17.15 -16.29 -11.56
C LEU A 49 -17.49 -16.16 -10.06
N ARG A 50 -16.56 -15.70 -9.20
CA ARG A 50 -16.71 -15.76 -7.74
C ARG A 50 -17.05 -14.42 -7.07
N ARG A 51 -17.22 -13.35 -7.84
CA ARG A 51 -16.95 -11.97 -7.38
C ARG A 51 -18.11 -11.20 -6.71
N GLY A 52 -19.37 -11.57 -6.94
CA GLY A 52 -20.51 -10.78 -6.44
C GLY A 52 -21.02 -11.20 -5.05
N ILE A 53 -21.26 -12.50 -4.89
CA ILE A 53 -22.02 -13.04 -3.75
C ILE A 53 -21.10 -13.36 -2.56
N SER A 54 -19.91 -13.92 -2.82
CA SER A 54 -19.00 -14.37 -1.75
C SER A 54 -18.37 -13.21 -0.97
N PHE A 55 -18.05 -12.09 -1.62
CA PHE A 55 -17.39 -10.96 -0.95
C PHE A 55 -18.35 -10.11 -0.12
N SER A 56 -19.54 -9.82 -0.66
CA SER A 56 -20.58 -9.08 0.05
C SER A 56 -21.06 -9.86 1.28
N PHE A 57 -21.23 -11.18 1.16
CA PHE A 57 -21.54 -12.05 2.29
C PHE A 57 -20.42 -12.06 3.34
N PHE A 58 -19.15 -12.10 2.91
CA PHE A 58 -18.01 -12.07 3.82
C PHE A 58 -17.93 -10.75 4.60
N ILE A 59 -18.08 -9.61 3.93
CA ILE A 59 -18.09 -8.29 4.58
C ILE A 59 -19.30 -8.13 5.51
N TRP A 60 -20.45 -8.69 5.15
CA TRP A 60 -21.62 -8.76 6.01
C TRP A 60 -21.37 -9.62 7.26
N LEU A 61 -20.76 -10.80 7.09
CA LEU A 61 -20.42 -11.70 8.19
C LEU A 61 -19.46 -11.01 9.16
N LEU A 62 -18.38 -10.39 8.65
CA LEU A 62 -17.40 -9.65 9.45
C LEU A 62 -18.04 -8.49 10.24
N GLN A 63 -19.07 -7.84 9.69
CA GLN A 63 -19.84 -6.83 10.41
C GLN A 63 -20.70 -7.44 11.52
N LYS A 64 -21.37 -8.57 11.27
CA LYS A 64 -22.21 -9.25 12.27
C LYS A 64 -21.41 -9.68 13.49
N ILE A 65 -20.18 -10.18 13.29
CA ILE A 65 -19.26 -10.56 14.36
C ILE A 65 -18.44 -9.38 14.91
N LYS A 66 -18.77 -8.13 14.54
CA LYS A 66 -18.10 -6.88 14.99
C LYS A 66 -16.59 -6.82 14.72
N ILE A 67 -16.08 -7.60 13.78
CA ILE A 67 -14.70 -7.47 13.29
C ILE A 67 -14.56 -6.22 12.44
N LEU A 68 -15.58 -5.92 11.62
CA LEU A 68 -15.66 -4.68 10.85
C LEU A 68 -16.81 -3.81 11.34
N SER A 69 -16.58 -2.51 11.47
CA SER A 69 -17.66 -1.54 11.70
C SER A 69 -17.43 -0.25 10.91
N PHE A 70 -18.50 0.48 10.65
CA PHE A 70 -18.46 1.74 9.92
C PHE A 70 -18.80 2.88 10.86
N LYS A 71 -17.97 3.93 10.87
CA LYS A 71 -18.17 5.11 11.70
C LYS A 71 -18.18 6.37 10.83
N THR A 72 -19.30 7.07 10.78
CA THR A 72 -19.44 8.34 10.03
C THR A 72 -18.75 9.49 10.79
N GLU A 73 -18.88 9.50 12.12
CA GLU A 73 -18.23 10.48 13.00
C GLU A 73 -16.78 10.06 13.29
N ILE A 74 -15.86 10.71 12.59
CA ILE A 74 -14.44 10.36 12.65
C ILE A 74 -13.76 11.13 13.78
N GLU A 75 -13.02 10.41 14.61
CA GLU A 75 -12.12 10.98 15.61
C GLU A 75 -10.86 11.51 14.90
N ARG A 76 -10.81 12.82 14.69
CA ARG A 76 -9.79 13.46 13.85
C ARG A 76 -8.35 13.19 14.32
N SER A 77 -8.13 13.06 15.63
CA SER A 77 -6.82 12.74 16.23
C SER A 77 -6.25 11.38 15.82
N LYS A 78 -7.10 10.47 15.30
CA LYS A 78 -6.73 9.11 14.89
C LYS A 78 -6.54 8.97 13.37
N VAL A 79 -6.68 10.05 12.61
CA VAL A 79 -6.65 10.04 11.15
C VAL A 79 -5.60 11.01 10.63
N TYR A 80 -4.89 10.62 9.56
CA TYR A 80 -3.89 11.47 8.93
C TYR A 80 -4.53 12.71 8.30
N ASN A 81 -3.86 13.87 8.45
CA ASN A 81 -4.32 15.16 7.90
C ASN A 81 -4.67 15.09 6.41
N ARG A 82 -3.85 14.41 5.60
CA ARG A 82 -4.10 14.23 4.16
C ARG A 82 -5.46 13.62 3.85
N THR A 83 -5.92 12.71 4.71
CA THR A 83 -7.20 12.04 4.56
C THR A 83 -8.33 12.91 5.08
N LEU A 84 -8.12 13.61 6.21
CA LEU A 84 -9.09 14.56 6.75
C LEU A 84 -9.47 15.62 5.73
N VAL A 85 -8.50 16.21 5.02
CA VAL A 85 -8.78 17.20 3.96
C VAL A 85 -9.76 16.65 2.93
N LEU A 86 -9.58 15.41 2.48
CA LEU A 86 -10.49 14.80 1.50
C LEU A 86 -11.87 14.49 2.06
N LEU A 87 -11.93 14.04 3.30
CA LEU A 87 -13.19 13.75 3.98
C LEU A 87 -14.00 15.03 4.20
N ASP A 88 -13.33 16.12 4.60
CA ASP A 88 -13.94 17.43 4.81
C ASP A 88 -14.50 17.97 3.48
N GLU A 89 -13.72 17.89 2.39
CA GLU A 89 -14.17 18.31 1.06
C GLU A 89 -15.33 17.45 0.52
N ALA A 90 -15.33 16.14 0.80
CA ALA A 90 -16.44 15.26 0.44
C ALA A 90 -17.71 15.61 1.22
N GLN A 91 -17.60 15.85 2.53
CA GLN A 91 -18.73 16.25 3.37
C GLN A 91 -19.33 17.59 2.93
N LYS A 92 -18.49 18.59 2.59
CA LYS A 92 -18.95 19.88 2.02
C LYS A 92 -19.77 19.70 0.74
N ARG A 93 -19.50 18.64 -0.04
CA ARG A 93 -20.22 18.28 -1.28
C ARG A 93 -21.44 17.38 -1.02
N GLY A 94 -21.83 17.17 0.23
CA GLY A 94 -22.95 16.29 0.60
C GLY A 94 -22.65 14.80 0.40
N ILE A 95 -21.37 14.42 0.25
CA ILE A 95 -20.97 13.02 0.10
C ILE A 95 -20.83 12.41 1.49
N LYS A 96 -21.60 11.34 1.76
CA LYS A 96 -21.50 10.63 3.03
C LYS A 96 -20.17 9.86 3.10
N THR A 97 -19.35 10.20 4.07
CA THR A 97 -18.04 9.57 4.29
C THR A 97 -17.91 9.02 5.70
N GLY A 98 -16.95 8.11 5.90
CA GLY A 98 -16.66 7.57 7.23
C GLY A 98 -15.40 6.69 7.25
N ALA A 99 -15.03 6.25 8.44
CA ALA A 99 -13.96 5.28 8.66
C ALA A 99 -14.51 3.85 8.67
N VAL A 100 -13.70 2.93 8.17
CA VAL A 100 -13.86 1.49 8.40
C VAL A 100 -12.97 1.14 9.59
N LEU A 101 -13.57 0.63 10.66
CA LEU A 101 -12.85 0.20 11.83
C LEU A 101 -12.65 -1.32 11.76
N PHE A 102 -11.45 -1.77 12.13
CA PHE A 102 -11.15 -3.18 12.32
C PHE A 102 -10.97 -3.44 13.81
N LEU A 103 -11.80 -4.32 14.38
CA LEU A 103 -11.86 -4.58 15.82
C LEU A 103 -11.99 -3.28 16.64
N GLY A 104 -12.80 -2.33 16.14
CA GLY A 104 -13.02 -1.02 16.77
C GLY A 104 -11.85 -0.03 16.63
N ARG A 105 -10.79 -0.36 15.90
CA ARG A 105 -9.61 0.50 15.72
C ARG A 105 -9.54 1.10 14.33
N TYR A 106 -9.06 2.33 14.24
CA TYR A 106 -8.71 2.97 12.96
C TYR A 106 -7.53 2.25 12.33
N ASN A 107 -7.65 1.96 11.04
CA ASN A 107 -6.66 1.20 10.27
C ASN A 107 -6.37 1.85 8.90
N ASN A 108 -6.56 3.16 8.78
CA ASN A 108 -6.39 3.91 7.54
C ASN A 108 -7.35 3.51 6.39
N HIS A 109 -8.42 2.75 6.66
CA HIS A 109 -9.46 2.44 5.68
C HIS A 109 -10.70 3.31 5.87
N PHE A 110 -11.28 3.77 4.77
CA PHE A 110 -12.38 4.72 4.74
C PHE A 110 -13.40 4.33 3.67
N PHE A 111 -14.58 4.95 3.74
CA PHE A 111 -15.58 4.84 2.69
C PHE A 111 -16.17 6.20 2.33
N ALA A 112 -16.63 6.29 1.08
CA ALA A 112 -17.44 7.39 0.57
C ALA A 112 -18.64 6.82 -0.21
N GLU A 113 -19.81 7.39 -0.01
CA GLU A 113 -21.04 6.98 -0.71
C GLU A 113 -21.31 7.92 -1.89
N VAL A 114 -21.14 7.40 -3.10
CA VAL A 114 -21.29 8.16 -4.34
C VAL A 114 -22.27 7.43 -5.24
N ASN A 115 -23.37 8.09 -5.62
CA ASN A 115 -24.46 7.54 -6.43
C ASN A 115 -25.05 6.24 -5.83
N GLY A 116 -25.34 6.24 -4.53
CA GLY A 116 -25.90 5.09 -3.80
C GLY A 116 -24.94 3.90 -3.66
N ARG A 117 -23.65 4.07 -3.98
CA ARG A 117 -22.64 3.02 -3.87
C ARG A 117 -21.53 3.43 -2.90
N LYS A 118 -21.22 2.55 -1.95
CA LYS A 118 -20.05 2.70 -1.07
C LYS A 118 -18.78 2.35 -1.84
N ILE A 119 -17.88 3.32 -1.93
CA ILE A 119 -16.51 3.17 -2.42
C ILE A 119 -15.61 3.08 -1.20
N PHE A 120 -14.82 2.02 -1.10
CA PHE A 120 -13.82 1.85 -0.04
C PHE A 120 -12.44 2.25 -0.55
N PHE A 121 -11.63 2.89 0.30
CA PHE A 121 -10.28 3.31 -0.04
C PHE A 121 -9.38 3.33 1.20
N GLU A 122 -8.06 3.25 0.98
CA GLU A 122 -7.04 3.32 2.02
C GLU A 122 -6.29 4.66 1.92
N GLY A 123 -6.30 5.47 2.98
CA GLY A 123 -5.64 6.76 3.04
C GLY A 123 -6.21 7.80 2.07
N LEU A 124 -5.96 7.65 0.78
CA LEU A 124 -6.48 8.50 -0.29
C LEU A 124 -7.21 7.64 -1.34
N PRO A 125 -8.32 8.12 -1.91
CA PRO A 125 -9.03 7.42 -2.97
C PRO A 125 -8.19 7.44 -4.26
N LEU A 126 -7.62 6.29 -4.60
CA LEU A 126 -7.05 6.05 -5.92
C LEU A 126 -8.23 5.83 -6.88
N GLY A 127 -8.41 6.71 -7.86
CA GLY A 127 -9.63 6.79 -8.68
C GLY A 127 -10.10 5.46 -9.31
N ARG A 128 -11.38 5.42 -9.73
CA ARG A 128 -12.13 4.24 -10.22
C ARG A 128 -11.57 3.52 -11.47
N ARG A 129 -10.41 3.88 -11.99
CA ARG A 129 -9.82 3.16 -13.13
C ARG A 129 -9.49 1.74 -12.69
N PRO A 130 -9.72 0.72 -13.54
CA PRO A 130 -9.46 -0.65 -13.15
C PRO A 130 -8.02 -0.74 -12.66
N LEU A 131 -7.84 -1.38 -11.50
CA LEU A 131 -6.60 -1.80 -10.85
C LEU A 131 -5.76 -2.71 -11.78
N LYS A 132 -5.56 -2.31 -13.03
CA LYS A 132 -4.63 -2.93 -13.95
C LYS A 132 -3.26 -2.47 -13.51
N ALA A 133 -2.54 -3.34 -12.80
CA ALA A 133 -1.08 -3.35 -12.67
C ALA A 133 -0.38 -2.13 -12.01
N ALA A 134 -0.82 -0.89 -12.23
CA ALA A 134 -0.13 0.34 -11.88
C ALA A 134 0.17 0.44 -10.38
N ASN A 135 -0.81 0.21 -9.51
CA ASN A 135 -0.59 0.33 -8.05
C ASN A 135 0.36 -0.74 -7.50
N LEU A 136 0.37 -1.94 -8.09
CA LEU A 136 1.33 -2.96 -7.70
C LEU A 136 2.73 -2.44 -8.05
N PHE A 137 2.96 -1.97 -9.27
CA PHE A 137 4.31 -1.67 -9.74
C PHE A 137 4.90 -0.36 -9.19
N VAL A 138 4.08 0.64 -8.87
CA VAL A 138 4.57 1.98 -8.49
C VAL A 138 5.37 2.01 -7.18
N ASP A 139 5.14 1.09 -6.25
CA ASP A 139 5.92 1.06 -5.02
C ASP A 139 7.26 0.31 -5.16
N ASP A 140 7.42 -0.52 -6.19
CA ASP A 140 8.65 -1.26 -6.45
C ASP A 140 9.58 -0.43 -7.34
N LYS A 141 10.51 0.30 -6.71
CA LYS A 141 11.45 1.18 -7.42
C LYS A 141 12.34 0.42 -8.40
N ALA A 142 12.62 -0.87 -8.15
CA ALA A 142 13.44 -1.67 -9.07
C ALA A 142 12.64 -2.07 -10.32
N GLU A 143 11.38 -2.45 -10.14
CA GLU A 143 10.49 -2.83 -11.24
C GLU A 143 10.09 -1.62 -12.09
N ILE A 144 9.83 -0.45 -11.48
CA ILE A 144 9.60 0.79 -12.24
C ILE A 144 10.81 1.10 -13.11
N LYS A 145 12.03 1.07 -12.57
CA LYS A 145 13.25 1.33 -13.35
C LYS A 145 13.37 0.38 -14.54
N LYS A 146 13.02 -0.90 -14.36
CA LYS A 146 12.99 -1.87 -15.45
C LYS A 146 11.96 -1.48 -16.52
N ILE A 147 10.74 -1.12 -16.13
CA ILE A 147 9.69 -0.67 -17.06
C ILE A 147 10.13 0.58 -17.82
N LEU A 148 10.66 1.59 -17.12
CA LEU A 148 11.16 2.83 -17.72
C LEU A 148 12.24 2.52 -18.78
N ARG A 149 13.24 1.72 -18.39
CA ARG A 149 14.33 1.30 -19.30
C ARG A 149 13.81 0.53 -20.52
N GLN A 150 12.85 -0.37 -20.33
CA GLN A 150 12.28 -1.18 -21.41
C GLN A 150 11.45 -0.36 -22.41
N ASN A 151 10.93 0.79 -21.99
CA ASN A 151 10.14 1.69 -22.83
C ASN A 151 10.94 2.92 -23.27
N GLU A 152 12.28 2.89 -23.15
CA GLU A 152 13.17 3.98 -23.54
C GLU A 152 12.83 5.33 -22.87
N LEU A 153 12.21 5.27 -21.69
CA LEU A 153 11.87 6.45 -20.90
C LEU A 153 13.05 6.87 -20.03
N PRO A 154 13.21 8.18 -19.73
CA PRO A 154 14.26 8.66 -18.84
C PRO A 154 14.24 7.97 -17.47
N PHE A 155 15.39 7.48 -17.02
CA PHE A 155 15.58 6.88 -15.71
C PHE A 155 16.99 7.13 -15.18
N VAL A 156 17.15 7.14 -13.85
CA VAL A 156 18.47 7.27 -13.20
C VAL A 156 19.12 5.90 -13.04
N GLU A 157 20.40 5.79 -13.37
CA GLU A 157 21.16 4.56 -13.18
C GLU A 157 21.11 4.10 -11.71
N GLY A 158 20.99 2.79 -11.51
CA GLY A 158 21.08 2.19 -10.19
C GLY A 158 20.53 0.77 -10.18
N LYS A 159 20.83 0.06 -9.09
CA LYS A 159 20.47 -1.36 -8.91
C LYS A 159 19.94 -1.61 -7.50
N SER A 160 19.18 -2.70 -7.34
CA SER A 160 18.73 -3.21 -6.04
C SER A 160 19.60 -4.38 -5.62
N PHE A 161 19.96 -4.43 -4.34
CA PHE A 161 20.83 -5.47 -3.79
C PHE A 161 20.22 -6.04 -2.51
N TRP A 162 20.38 -7.35 -2.31
CA TRP A 162 20.09 -8.01 -1.03
C TRP A 162 21.30 -7.98 -0.10
N SER A 163 22.51 -7.96 -0.66
CA SER A 163 23.77 -7.93 0.08
C SER A 163 24.33 -6.51 0.19
N ARG A 164 24.61 -6.08 1.42
CA ARG A 164 25.31 -4.82 1.70
C ARG A 164 26.65 -4.75 0.99
N VAL A 165 27.40 -5.85 0.95
CA VAL A 165 28.74 -5.91 0.32
C VAL A 165 28.63 -5.67 -1.18
N GLN A 166 27.67 -6.30 -1.85
CA GLN A 166 27.44 -6.10 -3.28
C GLN A 166 26.99 -4.67 -3.59
N GLY A 167 26.07 -4.12 -2.77
CA GLY A 167 25.62 -2.74 -2.90
C GLY A 167 26.76 -1.73 -2.74
N LEU A 168 27.66 -1.95 -1.78
CA LEU A 168 28.81 -1.07 -1.55
C LEU A 168 29.84 -1.16 -2.70
N LYS A 169 30.08 -2.37 -3.22
CA LYS A 169 30.97 -2.55 -4.39
C LYS A 169 30.43 -1.78 -5.60
N TYR A 170 29.13 -1.89 -5.87
CA TYR A 170 28.51 -1.17 -6.98
C TYR A 170 28.48 0.34 -6.75
N ALA A 171 28.21 0.79 -5.52
CA ALA A 171 28.27 2.21 -5.15
C ALA A 171 29.65 2.82 -5.46
N ARG A 172 30.73 2.13 -5.09
CA ARG A 172 32.10 2.60 -5.39
C ARG A 172 32.39 2.69 -6.89
N GLN A 173 31.78 1.83 -7.71
CA GLN A 173 31.92 1.86 -9.17
C GLN A 173 31.15 3.03 -9.80
N LEU A 174 29.97 3.35 -9.27
CA LEU A 174 29.12 4.41 -9.80
C LEU A 174 29.64 5.82 -9.45
N GLY A 175 30.39 5.95 -8.35
CA GLY A 175 30.91 7.24 -7.88
C GLY A 175 29.88 8.03 -7.06
N TRP A 176 30.25 9.22 -6.58
CA TRP A 176 29.43 10.08 -5.71
C TRP A 176 28.91 11.32 -6.46
N PRO A 177 27.75 11.89 -6.09
CA PRO A 177 26.86 11.53 -4.97
C PRO A 177 25.94 10.33 -5.25
N LEU A 178 25.54 9.62 -4.20
CA LEU A 178 24.65 8.45 -4.27
C LEU A 178 23.45 8.57 -3.35
N VAL A 179 22.32 8.06 -3.84
CA VAL A 179 21.09 7.93 -3.07
C VAL A 179 20.77 6.45 -2.86
N VAL A 180 20.76 6.02 -1.61
CA VAL A 180 20.36 4.66 -1.21
C VAL A 180 18.94 4.72 -0.66
N LYS A 181 18.04 3.92 -1.23
CA LYS A 181 16.65 3.79 -0.77
C LYS A 181 16.24 2.32 -0.73
N PRO A 182 15.34 1.94 0.19
CA PRO A 182 14.72 0.62 0.15
C PRO A 182 13.91 0.45 -1.14
N ARG A 183 13.81 -0.80 -1.58
CA ARG A 183 13.09 -1.18 -2.81
C ARG A 183 11.62 -0.77 -2.73
N TRP A 184 10.97 -1.05 -1.59
CA TRP A 184 9.59 -0.67 -1.29
C TRP A 184 9.50 0.46 -0.26
N GLY A 185 8.33 1.09 -0.22
CA GLY A 185 8.01 2.12 0.77
C GLY A 185 8.64 3.48 0.50
N SER A 186 8.36 4.41 1.41
CA SER A 186 8.99 5.71 1.50
C SER A 186 9.88 5.73 2.76
N VAL A 187 11.01 6.44 2.67
CA VAL A 187 11.79 6.88 3.84
C VAL A 187 11.51 8.36 4.00
#